data_AF-A0A2N6G6D1-F1
#
_entry.id   AF-A0A2N6G6D1-F1
#
_cell.length_a   1.000
_cell.length_b   1.000
_cell.length_c   1.000
_cell.angle_alpha   90.00
_cell.angle_beta   90.00
_cell.angle_gamma   90.00
#
_symmetry.space_group_name_H-M   'P 1'
#
loop_
_entity.id
_entity.type
_entity.pdbx_description
1 polymer ?
#
loop_
_entity_poly.entity_id
_entity_poly.type
_entity_poly.pdbx_seq_one_letter_code
_entity_poly.pdbx_strand_id
1 'polypeptide(L)'
;MKKISLLLFLFINSLFAEIVWLDEAHVRLNWEEAMQYCKKHNAKLPSKKVFTELWIKNNRASDIEGFNLSVSYWTSDEVKDNKLAAYPFYFMIGRDTWYYKNDRYGVRCIQEK
;
A
#
# COMPACT_ATOMS: atom_id res chain seq x y z
N MET A 1 1.85 16.04 -57.00
CA MET A 1 2.23 14.93 -56.10
C MET A 1 3.03 15.47 -54.92
N LYS A 2 2.46 15.55 -53.72
CA LYS A 2 3.24 15.60 -52.47
C LYS A 2 2.54 14.71 -51.47
N LYS A 3 3.30 13.71 -50.99
CA LYS A 3 2.85 12.60 -50.17
C LYS A 3 2.53 13.11 -48.77
N ILE A 4 1.34 12.80 -48.30
CA ILE A 4 0.96 12.87 -46.89
C ILE A 4 1.82 11.84 -46.15
N SER A 5 2.58 12.27 -45.14
CA SER A 5 3.12 11.35 -44.14
C SER A 5 2.37 11.60 -42.84
N LEU A 6 1.42 10.70 -42.58
CA LEU A 6 0.66 10.61 -41.35
C LEU A 6 1.59 9.98 -40.30
N LEU A 7 2.12 10.78 -39.37
CA LEU A 7 2.86 10.25 -38.23
C LEU A 7 1.86 9.72 -37.20
N LEU A 8 1.64 8.41 -37.24
CA LEU A 8 0.86 7.69 -36.24
C LEU A 8 1.69 7.57 -34.96
N PHE A 9 1.46 8.46 -34.00
CA PHE A 9 1.98 8.29 -32.64
C PHE A 9 1.21 7.13 -31.99
N LEU A 10 1.83 5.95 -31.96
CA LEU A 10 1.38 4.85 -31.13
C LEU A 10 1.69 5.20 -29.67
N PHE A 11 0.69 5.75 -28.97
CA PHE A 11 0.70 5.78 -27.51
C PHE A 11 0.64 4.34 -27.01
N ILE A 12 1.80 3.81 -26.63
CA ILE A 12 1.88 2.56 -25.89
C ILE A 12 1.28 2.88 -24.52
N ASN A 13 0.00 2.56 -24.34
CA ASN A 13 -0.64 2.63 -23.02
C ASN A 13 0.13 1.67 -22.10
N SER A 14 0.96 2.24 -21.22
CA SER A 14 1.51 1.51 -20.09
C SER A 14 0.34 1.02 -19.25
N LEU A 15 0.03 -0.28 -19.36
CA LEU A 15 -1.04 -0.96 -18.63
C LEU A 15 -0.78 -1.11 -17.12
N PHE A 16 0.19 -0.39 -16.57
CA PHE A 16 0.36 -0.30 -15.12
C PHE A 16 -0.58 0.77 -14.58
N ALA A 17 -1.85 0.40 -14.39
CA ALA A 17 -2.75 1.24 -13.62
C ALA A 17 -2.12 1.53 -12.25
N GLU A 18 -1.85 2.81 -12.00
CA GLU A 18 -1.19 3.31 -10.80
C GLU A 18 -2.00 2.94 -9.54
N ILE A 19 -1.32 2.61 -8.45
CA ILE A 19 -1.98 2.33 -7.17
C ILE A 19 -2.42 3.68 -6.59
N VAL A 20 -3.73 3.85 -6.44
CA VAL A 20 -4.29 5.04 -5.78
C VAL A 20 -4.40 4.77 -4.29
N TRP A 21 -3.62 5.50 -3.51
CA TRP A 21 -3.65 5.47 -2.05
C TRP A 21 -4.72 6.42 -1.52
N LEU A 22 -5.46 5.97 -0.52
CA LEU A 22 -6.38 6.83 0.23
C LEU A 22 -5.67 7.52 1.39
N ASP A 23 -6.34 8.52 1.96
CA ASP A 23 -5.92 9.18 3.19
C ASP A 23 -5.75 8.20 4.36
N GLU A 24 -4.83 8.52 5.27
CA GLU A 24 -4.61 7.70 6.47
C GLU A 24 -5.85 7.72 7.35
N ALA A 25 -6.18 6.59 7.95
CA ALA A 25 -7.15 6.59 9.04
C ALA A 25 -6.69 7.53 10.16
N HIS A 26 -7.58 8.39 10.65
CA HIS A 26 -7.26 9.34 11.73
C HIS A 26 -6.96 8.67 13.08
N VAL A 27 -7.23 7.38 13.22
CA VAL A 27 -7.01 6.60 14.43
C VAL A 27 -6.18 5.36 14.12
N ARG A 28 -5.43 4.90 15.11
CA ARG A 28 -4.76 3.60 15.06
C ARG A 28 -5.80 2.50 15.26
N LEU A 29 -5.80 1.51 14.38
CA LEU A 29 -6.79 0.42 14.36
C LEU A 29 -6.12 -0.92 14.62
N ASN A 30 -6.87 -1.85 15.20
CA ASN A 30 -6.46 -3.25 15.21
C ASN A 30 -6.57 -3.84 13.80
N TRP A 31 -6.05 -5.04 13.57
CA TRP A 31 -5.95 -5.60 12.21
C TRP A 31 -7.32 -5.84 11.54
N GLU A 32 -8.28 -6.36 12.30
CA GLU A 32 -9.65 -6.60 11.79
C GLU A 32 -10.38 -5.28 11.50
N GLU A 33 -10.26 -4.31 12.41
CA GLU A 33 -10.77 -2.95 12.23
C GLU A 33 -10.16 -2.28 10.98
N ALA A 34 -8.85 -2.48 10.72
CA ALA A 34 -8.18 -1.94 9.55
C ALA A 34 -8.73 -2.53 8.23
N MET A 35 -8.96 -3.85 8.20
CA MET A 35 -9.59 -4.52 7.06
C MET A 35 -11.00 -3.99 6.81
N GLN A 36 -11.81 -3.86 7.86
CA GLN A 36 -13.18 -3.33 7.78
C GLN A 36 -13.21 -1.86 7.39
N TYR A 37 -12.28 -1.06 7.90
CA TYR A 37 -12.12 0.35 7.53
C TYR A 37 -11.91 0.47 6.03
N CYS A 38 -10.91 -0.22 5.46
CA CYS A 38 -10.69 -0.13 4.01
C CYS A 38 -11.92 -0.57 3.21
N LYS A 39 -12.57 -1.67 3.60
CA LYS A 39 -13.78 -2.15 2.94
C LYS A 39 -14.92 -1.13 2.95
N LYS A 40 -15.14 -0.43 4.08
CA LYS A 40 -16.16 0.62 4.21
C LYS A 40 -15.91 1.80 3.26
N HIS A 41 -14.66 2.02 2.87
CA HIS A 41 -14.24 3.05 1.93
C HIS A 41 -14.14 2.56 0.48
N ASN A 42 -14.74 1.41 0.15
CA ASN A 42 -14.64 0.76 -1.17
C ASN A 42 -13.16 0.58 -1.61
N ALA A 43 -12.33 0.20 -0.67
CA ALA A 43 -10.90 0.03 -0.82
C ALA A 43 -10.45 -1.25 -0.12
N LYS A 44 -9.17 -1.60 -0.24
CA LYS A 44 -8.57 -2.75 0.44
C LYS A 44 -7.33 -2.39 1.23
N LEU A 45 -7.08 -3.19 2.27
CA LEU A 45 -5.81 -3.14 2.99
C LEU A 45 -4.72 -3.70 2.06
N PRO A 46 -3.61 -2.97 1.82
CA PRO A 46 -2.55 -3.43 0.93
C PRO A 46 -1.78 -4.61 1.54
N SER A 47 -1.23 -5.47 0.70
CA SER A 47 -0.32 -6.54 1.14
C SER A 47 1.07 -6.01 1.48
N LYS A 48 1.88 -6.82 2.16
CA LYS A 48 3.28 -6.49 2.44
C LYS A 48 4.08 -6.28 1.16
N LYS A 49 3.72 -6.99 0.09
CA LYS A 49 4.35 -6.82 -1.22
C LYS A 49 4.14 -5.40 -1.77
N VAL A 50 2.93 -4.85 -1.65
CA VAL A 50 2.63 -3.48 -2.12
C VAL A 50 3.46 -2.44 -1.36
N PHE A 51 3.54 -2.56 -0.04
CA PHE A 51 4.39 -1.68 0.77
C PHE A 51 5.88 -1.81 0.44
N THR A 52 6.36 -3.04 0.23
CA THR A 52 7.75 -3.30 -0.19
C THR A 52 8.06 -2.64 -1.52
N GLU A 53 7.17 -2.77 -2.50
CA GLU A 53 7.33 -2.15 -3.82
C GLU A 53 7.32 -0.62 -3.74
N LEU A 54 6.42 -0.05 -2.92
CA LEU A 54 6.40 1.39 -2.64
C LEU A 54 7.72 1.85 -2.02
N TRP A 55 8.25 1.14 -1.03
CA TRP A 55 9.52 1.46 -0.40
C TRP A 55 10.69 1.40 -1.38
N ILE A 56 10.76 0.34 -2.21
CA ILE A 56 11.79 0.20 -3.24
C ILE A 56 11.70 1.31 -4.29
N LYS A 57 10.48 1.67 -4.75
CA LYS A 57 10.24 2.75 -5.72
C LYS A 57 10.73 4.11 -5.18
N ASN A 58 10.67 4.30 -3.87
CA ASN A 58 11.16 5.51 -3.18
C ASN A 58 12.60 5.35 -2.70
N ASN A 59 13.45 4.58 -3.39
CA ASN A 59 14.86 4.38 -3.04
C ASN A 59 15.10 3.91 -1.60
N ARG A 60 14.15 3.18 -1.02
CA ARG A 60 14.18 2.73 0.38
C ARG A 60 14.22 3.88 1.40
N ALA A 61 13.69 5.04 1.03
CA ALA A 61 13.51 6.16 1.93
C ALA A 61 12.52 5.81 3.04
N SER A 62 12.76 6.37 4.23
CA SER A 62 11.88 6.20 5.38
C SER A 62 10.76 7.24 5.42
N ASP A 63 10.99 8.39 4.80
CA ASP A 63 10.13 9.57 4.69
C ASP A 63 9.36 9.60 3.35
N ILE A 64 8.50 8.60 3.15
CA ILE A 64 7.65 8.56 1.96
C ILE A 64 6.51 9.57 2.11
N GLU A 65 6.30 10.40 1.08
CA GLU A 65 5.20 11.36 1.04
C GLU A 65 3.84 10.68 1.31
N GLY A 66 3.05 11.28 2.20
CA GLY A 66 1.79 10.69 2.66
C GLY A 66 1.95 9.60 3.73
N PHE A 67 3.16 9.26 4.18
CA PHE A 67 3.36 8.32 5.28
C PHE A 67 4.10 8.98 6.44
N ASN A 68 3.74 8.57 7.66
CA ASN A 68 4.37 9.03 8.88
C ASN A 68 5.59 8.17 9.20
N LEU A 69 6.75 8.83 9.33
CA LEU A 69 8.05 8.21 9.60
C LEU A 69 8.08 7.30 10.83
N SER A 70 7.27 7.60 11.86
CA SER A 70 7.31 6.92 13.17
C SER A 70 6.21 5.86 13.34
N VAL A 71 5.56 5.45 12.24
CA VAL A 71 4.36 4.62 12.28
C VAL A 71 4.57 3.36 11.48
N SER A 72 4.28 2.21 12.09
CA SER A 72 4.06 0.98 11.34
C SER A 72 2.62 0.94 10.82
N TYR A 73 2.45 0.43 9.60
CA TYR A 73 1.17 0.34 8.92
C TYR A 73 0.72 -1.12 8.78
N TRP A 74 -0.52 -1.43 9.11
CA TRP A 74 -1.04 -2.78 8.89
C TRP A 74 -1.00 -3.17 7.41
N THR A 75 -0.67 -4.43 7.14
CA THR A 75 -0.83 -5.07 5.82
C THR A 75 -1.86 -6.18 5.89
N SER A 76 -2.39 -6.61 4.74
CA SER A 76 -3.32 -7.74 4.66
C SER A 76 -2.70 -9.11 4.94
N ASP A 77 -1.37 -9.19 5.08
CA ASP A 77 -0.68 -10.48 5.15
C ASP A 77 -0.62 -10.99 6.59
N GLU A 78 -1.20 -12.18 6.80
CA GLU A 78 -1.20 -12.89 8.08
C GLU A 78 0.06 -13.76 8.28
N VAL A 79 0.34 -14.12 9.52
CA VAL A 79 1.35 -15.15 9.83
C VAL A 79 0.76 -16.53 9.62
N LYS A 80 1.34 -17.33 8.71
CA LYS A 80 0.85 -18.65 8.32
C LYS A 80 0.56 -19.57 9.52
N ASP A 81 1.45 -19.60 10.50
CA ASP A 81 1.38 -20.50 11.65
C ASP A 81 0.87 -19.82 12.93
N ASN A 82 0.43 -18.56 12.85
CA ASN A 82 -0.12 -17.82 13.98
C ASN A 82 -1.27 -16.90 13.52
N LYS A 83 -2.51 -17.41 13.61
CA LYS A 83 -3.73 -16.68 13.22
C LYS A 83 -4.01 -15.43 14.05
N LEU A 84 -3.36 -15.28 15.21
CA LEU A 84 -3.46 -14.10 16.06
C LEU A 84 -2.49 -12.99 15.65
N ALA A 85 -1.66 -13.22 14.63
CA ALA A 85 -0.63 -12.29 14.20
C ALA A 85 -0.72 -11.93 12.72
N ALA A 86 -0.25 -10.73 12.41
CA ALA A 86 -0.12 -10.20 11.06
C ALA A 86 1.18 -9.41 10.91
N TYR A 87 1.53 -9.07 9.67
CA TYR A 87 2.72 -8.27 9.38
C TYR A 87 2.33 -6.80 9.15
N PRO A 88 2.67 -5.87 10.04
CA PRO A 88 2.72 -4.46 9.67
C PRO A 88 3.99 -4.18 8.84
N PHE A 89 4.09 -2.96 8.32
CA PHE A 89 5.24 -2.48 7.57
C PHE A 89 5.74 -1.16 8.15
N TYR A 90 7.04 -1.07 8.40
CA TYR A 90 7.70 0.11 8.92
C TYR A 90 8.80 0.59 7.97
N PHE A 91 8.67 1.82 7.46
CA PHE A 91 9.51 2.33 6.38
C PHE A 91 10.96 2.61 6.78
N MET A 92 11.26 2.87 8.07
CA MET A 92 12.66 3.04 8.49
C MET A 92 13.50 1.77 8.33
N ILE A 93 12.88 0.59 8.44
CA ILE A 93 13.56 -0.70 8.32
C ILE A 93 13.23 -1.38 6.97
N GLY A 94 12.09 -1.03 6.37
CA GLY A 94 11.58 -1.65 5.16
C GLY A 94 10.88 -3.00 5.38
N ARG A 95 10.58 -3.30 6.64
CA ARG A 95 9.70 -4.38 7.10
C ARG A 95 9.59 -4.29 8.62
N ASP A 96 8.53 -4.85 9.14
CA ASP A 96 8.43 -5.17 10.56
C ASP A 96 8.50 -6.70 10.77
N THR A 97 8.69 -7.10 12.04
CA THR A 97 8.35 -8.47 12.48
C THR A 97 6.83 -8.66 12.45
N TRP A 98 6.34 -9.86 12.74
CA TRP A 98 4.92 -10.03 13.01
C TRP A 98 4.53 -9.41 14.36
N TYR A 99 3.28 -8.95 14.46
CA TYR A 99 2.69 -8.41 15.68
C TYR A 99 1.29 -8.98 15.89
N TYR A 100 0.75 -8.85 17.11
CA TYR A 100 -0.57 -9.39 17.41
C TYR A 100 -1.64 -8.52 16.78
N LYS A 101 -2.67 -9.15 16.24
CA LYS A 101 -3.77 -8.46 15.55
C LYS A 101 -4.56 -7.49 16.44
N ASN A 102 -4.44 -7.62 17.77
CA ASN A 102 -5.03 -6.72 18.75
C ASN A 102 -4.22 -5.41 18.93
N ASP A 103 -2.96 -5.39 18.49
CA ASP A 103 -2.12 -4.19 18.51
C ASP A 103 -2.69 -3.14 17.55
N ARG A 104 -2.42 -1.86 17.81
CA ARG A 104 -3.03 -0.76 17.06
C ARG A 104 -1.99 0.00 16.24
N TYR A 105 -2.14 -0.03 14.92
CA TYR A 105 -1.20 0.55 13.96
C TYR A 105 -1.88 1.47 12.95
N GLY A 106 -1.08 2.12 12.10
CA GLY A 106 -1.58 2.97 11.02
C GLY A 106 -2.28 2.18 9.92
N VAL A 107 -3.21 2.84 9.24
CA VAL A 107 -3.99 2.24 8.16
C VAL A 107 -4.00 3.18 6.96
N ARG A 108 -3.50 2.66 5.84
CA ARG A 108 -3.52 3.29 4.52
C ARG A 108 -4.11 2.29 3.56
N CYS A 109 -5.22 2.66 2.93
CA CYS A 109 -5.95 1.79 2.00
C CYS A 109 -5.57 2.11 0.56
N ILE A 110 -5.78 1.16 -0.33
CA ILE A 110 -5.65 1.35 -1.78
C ILE A 110 -6.99 1.09 -2.45
N GLN A 111 -7.35 1.90 -3.46
CA GLN A 111 -8.58 1.68 -4.22
C GLN A 111 -8.59 0.29 -4.85
N GLU A 112 -9.76 -0.34 -4.84
CA GLU A 112 -9.98 -1.54 -5.64
C GLU A 112 -10.08 -1.15 -7.12
N LYS A 113 -9.49 -1.95 -8.00
CA LYS A 113 -9.58 -1.79 -9.46
C LYS A 113 -10.78 -2.55 -9.98
#